data_AF-A0A6G1RS86-F1
#
_entry.id   AF-A0A6G1RS86-F1
#
_cell.length_a   1.000
_cell.length_b   1.000
_cell.length_c   1.000
_cell.angle_alpha   90.00
_cell.angle_beta   90.00
_cell.angle_gamma   90.00
#
_symmetry.space_group_name_H-M   'P 1'
#
loop_
_entity.id
_entity.type
_entity.pdbx_description
1 polymer ?
#
loop_
_entity_poly.entity_id
_entity_poly.type
_entity_poly.pdbx_seq_one_letter_code
_entity_poly.pdbx_strand_id
1 'polypeptide(L)'
;LEEVAKSFDGITLYQENITNACYKYLHEAMLQNESTKAMIIEELTNCSFILVENVYVDPTKVSFHLNFEAAPYLYQLPNKYKNSFRELFESVGVRQTFTVEDFAVVLELINQERGTKQLTEDNFQLCRRIISEGIWGLIREKKQEFCEKKYG
;
A
#
# COMPACT_ATOMS: atom_id res chain seq x y z
N LEU A 1 -2.87 9.82 -15.41
CA LEU A 1 -2.21 9.38 -14.17
C LEU A 1 -0.72 9.18 -14.40
N GLU A 2 -0.31 8.42 -15.41
CA GLU A 2 1.12 8.21 -15.73
C GLU A 2 1.92 9.51 -15.91
N GLU A 3 1.43 10.45 -16.71
CA GLU A 3 2.12 11.74 -16.92
C GLU A 3 2.19 12.59 -15.65
N VAL A 4 1.16 12.51 -14.81
CA VAL A 4 1.12 13.21 -13.51
C VAL A 4 2.09 12.54 -12.52
N ALA A 5 2.28 11.23 -12.61
CA ALA A 5 3.26 10.51 -11.79
C ALA A 5 4.72 10.82 -12.17
N LYS A 6 4.96 11.30 -13.40
CA LYS A 6 6.30 11.66 -13.90
C LYS A 6 6.73 13.09 -13.54
N SER A 7 5.82 13.98 -13.13
CA SER A 7 6.17 15.37 -12.79
C SER A 7 6.73 15.47 -11.36
N PHE A 8 8.01 15.81 -11.22
CA PHE A 8 8.81 15.69 -10.00
C PHE A 8 8.93 16.98 -9.14
N ASP A 9 8.23 18.06 -9.45
CA ASP A 9 8.34 19.34 -8.70
C ASP A 9 7.47 19.38 -7.44
N GLY A 10 7.50 18.29 -6.65
CA GLY A 10 6.69 18.15 -5.43
C GLY A 10 5.18 18.11 -5.69
N ILE A 11 4.46 17.35 -4.88
CA ILE A 11 3.01 17.25 -5.05
C ILE A 11 2.36 18.52 -4.50
N THR A 12 1.96 19.39 -5.40
CA THR A 12 1.19 20.59 -5.08
C THR A 12 -0.26 20.21 -4.77
N LEU A 13 -0.98 21.05 -4.00
CA LEU A 13 -2.42 20.91 -3.79
C LEU A 13 -3.20 20.72 -5.11
N TYR A 14 -2.70 21.31 -6.21
CA TYR A 14 -3.25 21.15 -7.54
C TYR A 14 -3.14 19.70 -8.07
N GLN A 15 -1.99 19.05 -7.86
CA GLN A 15 -1.77 17.67 -8.27
C GLN A 15 -2.59 16.67 -7.44
N GLU A 16 -2.76 16.93 -6.15
CA GLU A 16 -3.67 16.16 -5.30
C GLU A 16 -5.12 16.25 -5.81
N ASN A 17 -5.58 17.47 -6.13
CA ASN A 17 -6.93 17.68 -6.67
C ASN A 17 -7.15 16.98 -8.02
N ILE A 18 -6.17 17.06 -8.94
CA ILE A 18 -6.23 16.33 -10.21
C ILE A 18 -6.30 14.84 -9.96
N THR A 19 -5.44 14.32 -9.09
CA THR A 19 -5.39 12.87 -8.79
C THR A 19 -6.72 12.39 -8.23
N ASN A 20 -7.30 13.16 -7.30
CA ASN A 20 -8.59 12.84 -6.71
C ASN A 20 -9.73 12.87 -7.76
N ALA A 21 -9.70 13.83 -8.70
CA ALA A 21 -10.64 13.87 -9.82
C ALA A 21 -10.48 12.67 -10.76
N CYS A 22 -9.24 12.25 -11.04
CA CYS A 22 -8.98 11.03 -11.81
C CYS A 22 -9.52 9.78 -11.11
N TYR A 23 -9.29 9.62 -9.80
CA TYR A 23 -9.83 8.47 -9.05
C TYR A 23 -11.35 8.45 -9.06
N LYS A 24 -11.99 9.61 -8.90
CA LYS A 24 -13.43 9.72 -8.99
C LYS A 24 -13.95 9.25 -10.34
N TYR A 25 -13.37 9.76 -11.43
CA TYR A 25 -13.77 9.36 -12.79
C TYR A 25 -13.57 7.86 -13.03
N LEU A 26 -12.41 7.31 -12.66
CA LEU A 26 -12.10 5.89 -12.83
C LEU A 26 -13.03 5.00 -12.00
N HIS A 27 -13.33 5.41 -10.77
CA HIS A 27 -14.26 4.71 -9.91
C HIS A 27 -15.66 4.69 -10.52
N GLU A 28 -16.19 5.84 -10.94
CA GLU A 28 -17.50 5.95 -11.59
C GLU A 28 -17.53 5.13 -12.89
N ALA A 29 -16.49 5.18 -13.72
CA ALA A 29 -16.41 4.45 -14.99
C ALA A 29 -16.42 2.93 -14.80
N MET A 30 -15.74 2.40 -13.78
CA MET A 30 -15.76 0.95 -13.53
C MET A 30 -17.13 0.45 -13.09
N LEU A 31 -17.90 1.26 -12.37
CA LEU A 31 -19.23 0.87 -11.86
C LEU A 31 -20.27 0.75 -12.99
N GLN A 32 -20.02 1.33 -14.16
CA GLN A 32 -20.97 1.32 -15.27
C GLN A 32 -20.84 0.10 -16.18
N ASN A 33 -19.63 -0.45 -16.35
CA ASN A 33 -19.37 -1.48 -17.35
C ASN A 33 -18.21 -2.39 -16.94
N GLU A 34 -18.47 -3.70 -16.89
CA GLU A 34 -17.48 -4.74 -16.58
C GLU A 34 -16.31 -4.78 -17.58
N SER A 35 -16.54 -4.50 -18.87
CA SER A 35 -15.42 -4.45 -19.83
C SER A 35 -14.51 -3.26 -19.59
N THR A 36 -15.10 -2.09 -19.24
CA THR A 36 -14.34 -0.90 -18.85
C THR A 36 -13.59 -1.15 -17.55
N LYS A 37 -14.22 -1.81 -16.56
CA LYS A 37 -13.58 -2.23 -15.32
C LYS A 37 -12.37 -3.11 -15.57
N ALA A 38 -12.50 -4.13 -16.43
CA ALA A 38 -11.39 -5.02 -16.78
C ALA A 38 -10.20 -4.25 -17.39
N MET A 39 -10.46 -3.34 -18.33
CA MET A 39 -9.41 -2.50 -18.93
C MET A 39 -8.74 -1.58 -17.91
N ILE A 40 -9.51 -0.96 -17.01
CA ILE A 40 -8.96 -0.11 -15.95
C ILE A 40 -8.06 -0.94 -15.02
N ILE A 41 -8.48 -2.13 -14.63
CA ILE A 41 -7.70 -3.02 -13.77
C ILE A 41 -6.40 -3.43 -14.45
N GLU A 42 -6.47 -3.87 -15.71
CA GLU A 42 -5.29 -4.30 -16.48
C GLU A 42 -4.22 -3.21 -16.54
N GLU A 43 -4.63 -1.98 -16.84
CA GLU A 43 -3.70 -0.84 -16.95
C GLU A 43 -3.12 -0.41 -15.59
N LEU A 44 -3.94 -0.39 -14.54
CA LEU A 44 -3.54 0.18 -13.25
C LEU A 44 -2.79 -0.80 -12.34
N THR A 45 -2.93 -2.11 -12.55
CA THR A 45 -2.31 -3.14 -11.68
C THR A 45 -0.77 -3.04 -11.65
N ASN A 46 -0.14 -2.59 -12.75
CA ASN A 46 1.32 -2.47 -12.86
C ASN A 46 1.79 -1.01 -12.90
N CYS A 47 0.92 -0.07 -12.55
CA CYS A 47 1.21 1.36 -12.62
C CYS A 47 1.39 1.94 -11.22
N SER A 48 2.47 2.69 -10.98
CA SER A 48 2.59 3.52 -9.79
C SER A 48 1.64 4.71 -9.90
N PHE A 49 0.40 4.53 -9.44
CA PHE A 49 -0.67 5.51 -9.61
C PHE A 49 -1.33 5.92 -8.29
N ILE A 50 -1.05 5.23 -7.18
CA ILE A 50 -1.66 5.52 -5.88
C ILE A 50 -0.87 6.63 -5.20
N LEU A 51 -1.50 7.77 -4.96
CA LEU A 51 -0.87 8.91 -4.31
C LEU A 51 -0.86 8.70 -2.79
N VAL A 52 0.30 8.39 -2.22
CA VAL A 52 0.50 8.35 -0.77
C VAL A 52 1.48 9.44 -0.38
N GLU A 53 1.04 10.34 0.51
CA GLU A 53 1.78 11.55 0.88
C GLU A 53 2.14 12.36 -0.38
N ASN A 54 3.41 12.37 -0.77
CA ASN A 54 3.93 13.10 -1.93
C ASN A 54 4.55 12.18 -3.00
N VAL A 55 4.19 10.90 -3.01
CA VAL A 55 4.71 9.92 -3.99
C VAL A 55 3.60 9.08 -4.59
N TYR A 56 3.77 8.70 -5.86
CA TYR A 56 2.95 7.68 -6.48
C TYR A 56 3.57 6.31 -6.27
N VAL A 57 2.78 5.39 -5.75
CA VAL A 57 3.22 4.05 -5.38
C VAL A 57 2.42 2.99 -6.11
N ASP A 58 3.06 1.86 -6.31
CA ASP A 58 2.48 0.66 -6.91
C ASP A 58 1.44 0.02 -5.96
N PRO A 59 0.32 -0.52 -6.47
CA PRO A 59 -0.70 -1.18 -5.66
C PRO A 59 -0.17 -2.26 -4.71
N THR A 60 0.87 -3.00 -5.11
CA THR A 60 1.46 -4.07 -4.30
C THR A 60 2.12 -3.57 -3.02
N LYS A 61 2.50 -2.29 -2.97
CA LYS A 61 3.10 -1.63 -1.80
C LYS A 61 2.07 -0.95 -0.90
N VAL A 62 0.78 -1.04 -1.20
CA VAL A 62 -0.28 -0.35 -0.43
C VAL A 62 -1.22 -1.35 0.23
N SER A 63 -1.59 -1.09 1.48
CA SER A 63 -2.68 -1.78 2.15
C SER A 63 -3.75 -0.81 2.68
N PHE A 64 -4.98 -1.28 2.85
CA PHE A 64 -6.02 -0.52 3.53
C PHE A 64 -5.71 -0.30 5.01
N HIS A 65 -4.98 -1.23 5.63
CA HIS A 65 -4.63 -1.16 7.04
C HIS A 65 -3.17 -1.57 7.26
N LEU A 66 -2.43 -0.70 7.94
CA LEU A 66 -1.06 -0.92 8.36
C LEU A 66 -0.84 -0.17 9.68
N ASN A 67 -0.48 -0.91 10.73
CA ASN A 67 -0.43 -0.38 12.10
C ASN A 67 0.78 0.51 12.42
N PHE A 68 1.73 0.65 11.48
CA PHE A 68 2.98 1.37 11.70
C PHE A 68 3.54 1.94 10.40
N GLU A 69 4.43 2.91 10.51
CA GLU A 69 5.09 3.49 9.34
C GLU A 69 6.18 2.57 8.80
N ALA A 70 6.06 2.20 7.52
CA ALA A 70 6.98 1.29 6.81
C ALA A 70 7.48 1.85 5.46
N ALA A 71 7.36 3.16 5.26
CA ALA A 71 7.92 3.83 4.10
C ALA A 71 9.46 3.65 4.06
N PRO A 72 10.08 3.59 2.87
CA PRO A 72 9.46 3.67 1.54
C PRO A 72 9.00 2.31 0.97
N TYR A 73 8.95 1.25 1.79
CA TYR A 73 8.71 -0.10 1.31
C TYR A 73 7.24 -0.47 1.24
N LEU A 74 6.48 -0.14 2.29
CA LEU A 74 5.05 -0.39 2.40
C LEU A 74 4.33 0.85 2.92
N TYR A 75 3.10 1.02 2.46
CA TYR A 75 2.30 2.20 2.71
C TYR A 75 0.89 1.83 3.13
N GLN A 76 0.31 2.64 4.00
CA GLN A 76 -1.13 2.61 4.23
C GLN A 76 -1.84 3.52 3.21
N LEU A 77 -2.94 3.04 2.64
CA LEU A 77 -3.82 3.85 1.81
C LEU A 77 -4.34 5.05 2.62
N PRO A 78 -4.24 6.29 2.11
CA PRO A 78 -4.75 7.47 2.79
C PRO A 78 -6.23 7.35 3.13
N ASN A 79 -6.62 7.74 4.34
CA ASN A 79 -8.00 7.61 4.83
C ASN A 79 -9.04 8.29 3.93
N LYS A 80 -8.66 9.40 3.27
CA LYS A 80 -9.51 10.12 2.32
C LYS A 80 -9.96 9.27 1.12
N TYR A 81 -9.21 8.22 0.80
CA TYR A 81 -9.49 7.32 -0.33
C TYR A 81 -10.21 6.04 0.07
N LYS A 82 -10.02 5.58 1.32
CA LYS A 82 -10.52 4.28 1.81
C LYS A 82 -12.04 4.11 1.64
N ASN A 83 -12.80 5.19 1.81
CA ASN A 83 -14.26 5.15 1.69
C ASN A 83 -14.76 5.57 0.30
N SER A 84 -14.10 6.54 -0.34
CA SER A 84 -14.59 7.14 -1.58
C SER A 84 -14.32 6.29 -2.82
N PHE A 85 -13.24 5.48 -2.82
CA PHE A 85 -12.82 4.72 -4.00
C PHE A 85 -12.39 3.29 -3.63
N ARG A 86 -13.03 2.71 -2.61
CA ARG A 86 -12.66 1.38 -2.08
C ARG A 86 -12.57 0.32 -3.18
N GLU A 87 -13.60 0.21 -4.01
CA GLU A 87 -13.65 -0.80 -5.08
C GLU A 87 -12.55 -0.60 -6.12
N LEU A 88 -12.15 0.64 -6.41
CA LEU A 88 -11.03 0.92 -7.31
C LEU A 88 -9.75 0.30 -6.79
N PHE A 89 -9.42 0.57 -5.53
CA PHE A 89 -8.19 0.08 -4.92
C PHE A 89 -8.22 -1.43 -4.67
N GLU A 90 -9.35 -1.99 -4.24
CA GLU A 90 -9.50 -3.45 -4.11
C GLU A 90 -9.36 -4.15 -5.48
N SER A 91 -9.93 -3.58 -6.55
CA SER A 91 -9.92 -4.19 -7.89
C SER A 91 -8.52 -4.24 -8.53
N VAL A 92 -7.63 -3.31 -8.19
CA VAL A 92 -6.24 -3.25 -8.67
C VAL A 92 -5.24 -3.95 -7.74
N GLY A 93 -5.73 -4.68 -6.73
CA GLY A 93 -4.90 -5.52 -5.88
C GLY A 93 -4.36 -4.87 -4.60
N VAL A 94 -4.85 -3.69 -4.19
CA VAL A 94 -4.52 -3.12 -2.87
C VAL A 94 -5.05 -4.05 -1.78
N ARG A 95 -4.14 -4.53 -0.93
CA ARG A 95 -4.44 -5.57 0.07
C ARG A 95 -5.19 -4.97 1.26
N GLN A 96 -6.02 -5.77 1.94
CA GLN A 96 -6.64 -5.31 3.20
C GLN A 96 -5.56 -5.05 4.27
N THR A 97 -4.68 -6.03 4.46
CA THR A 97 -3.52 -5.99 5.34
C THR A 97 -2.36 -6.72 4.67
N PHE A 98 -1.13 -6.41 5.08
CA PHE A 98 0.06 -7.16 4.67
C PHE A 98 0.20 -8.46 5.47
N THR A 99 0.85 -9.45 4.87
CA THR A 99 1.14 -10.74 5.50
C THR A 99 2.55 -10.77 6.11
N VAL A 100 2.87 -11.88 6.78
CA VAL A 100 4.23 -12.11 7.31
C VAL A 100 5.24 -12.18 6.16
N GLU A 101 4.86 -12.75 5.02
CA GLU A 101 5.69 -12.87 3.83
C GLU A 101 6.01 -11.50 3.23
N ASP A 102 5.04 -10.59 3.17
CA ASP A 102 5.26 -9.22 2.70
C ASP A 102 6.30 -8.50 3.56
N PHE A 103 6.18 -8.63 4.88
CA PHE A 103 7.16 -8.10 5.82
C PHE A 103 8.54 -8.74 5.69
N ALA A 104 8.61 -10.05 5.44
CA ALA A 104 9.87 -10.74 5.22
C ALA A 104 10.59 -10.25 3.95
N VAL A 105 9.85 -10.00 2.86
CA VAL A 105 10.40 -9.41 1.63
C VAL A 105 11.01 -8.04 1.90
N VAL A 106 10.38 -7.20 2.72
CA VAL A 106 10.95 -5.89 3.08
C VAL A 106 12.27 -6.03 3.83
N LEU A 107 12.35 -6.95 4.81
CA LEU A 107 13.60 -7.20 5.54
C LEU A 107 14.71 -7.71 4.61
N GLU A 108 14.35 -8.55 3.64
CA GLU A 108 15.27 -9.03 2.60
C GLU A 108 15.76 -7.87 1.73
N LEU A 109 14.88 -7.00 1.24
CA LEU A 109 15.23 -5.81 0.45
C LEU A 109 16.19 -4.90 1.21
N ILE A 110 15.89 -4.58 2.47
CA ILE A 110 16.78 -3.78 3.32
C ILE A 110 18.17 -4.42 3.45
N ASN A 111 18.22 -5.75 3.60
CA ASN A 111 19.47 -6.50 3.68
C ASN A 111 20.25 -6.51 2.36
N GLN A 112 19.56 -6.56 1.22
CA GLN A 112 20.18 -6.47 -0.10
C GLN A 112 20.71 -5.05 -0.37
N GLU A 113 19.93 -4.01 -0.08
CA GLU A 113 20.29 -2.61 -0.29
C GLU A 113 21.50 -2.16 0.54
N ARG A 114 21.61 -2.63 1.80
CA ARG A 114 22.80 -2.33 2.62
C ARG A 114 24.06 -3.00 2.09
N GLY A 115 23.92 -4.14 1.39
CA GLY A 115 25.04 -5.00 1.00
C GLY A 115 25.90 -5.41 2.21
N THR A 116 27.16 -4.97 2.23
CA THR A 116 28.11 -5.23 3.32
C THR A 116 28.19 -4.11 4.36
N LYS A 117 27.44 -3.02 4.17
CA LYS A 117 27.44 -1.88 5.09
C LYS A 117 26.65 -2.20 6.35
N GLN A 118 26.95 -1.46 7.41
CA GLN A 118 26.14 -1.49 8.62
C GLN A 118 24.75 -0.92 8.33
N LEU A 119 23.76 -1.38 9.11
CA LEU A 119 22.41 -0.87 9.02
C LEU A 119 22.38 0.58 9.52
N THR A 120 21.73 1.48 8.79
CA THR A 120 21.46 2.83 9.27
C THR A 120 20.48 2.77 10.44
N GLU A 121 20.46 3.81 11.28
CA GLU A 121 19.51 3.88 12.40
C GLU A 121 18.06 3.80 11.89
N ASP A 122 17.73 4.49 10.80
CA ASP A 122 16.39 4.47 10.22
C ASP A 122 15.98 3.06 9.77
N ASN A 123 16.86 2.36 9.06
CA ASN A 123 16.60 0.98 8.64
C ASN A 123 16.54 0.03 9.83
N PHE A 124 17.32 0.26 10.89
CA PHE A 124 17.25 -0.52 12.12
C PHE A 124 15.90 -0.36 12.82
N GLN A 125 15.44 0.88 13.00
CA GLN A 125 14.13 1.15 13.60
C GLN A 125 13.00 0.58 12.76
N LEU A 126 13.09 0.68 11.44
CA LEU A 126 12.12 0.08 10.53
C LEU A 126 12.08 -1.45 10.67
N CYS A 127 13.22 -2.14 10.61
CA CYS A 127 13.32 -3.58 10.82
C CYS A 127 12.72 -4.00 12.16
N ARG A 128 13.00 -3.23 13.22
CA ARG A 128 12.44 -3.47 14.55
C ARG A 128 10.91 -3.41 14.53
N ARG A 129 10.31 -2.37 13.94
CA ARG A 129 8.84 -2.22 13.81
C ARG A 129 8.24 -3.35 12.99
N ILE A 130 8.83 -3.69 11.85
CA ILE A 130 8.39 -4.81 11.00
C ILE A 130 8.33 -6.11 11.82
N ILE A 131 9.36 -6.39 12.62
CA ILE A 131 9.41 -7.59 13.44
C ILE A 131 8.37 -7.52 14.57
N SER A 132 8.33 -6.43 15.34
CA SER A 132 7.51 -6.35 16.56
C SER A 132 6.02 -6.11 16.32
N GLU A 133 5.69 -5.26 15.35
CA GLU A 133 4.34 -4.77 15.07
C GLU A 133 3.74 -5.46 13.84
N GLY A 134 4.56 -5.77 12.83
CA GLY A 134 4.14 -6.57 11.68
C GLY A 134 4.08 -8.06 11.99
N ILE A 135 5.22 -8.73 11.99
CA ILE A 135 5.31 -10.20 12.08
C ILE A 135 4.76 -10.71 13.42
N TRP A 136 5.26 -10.19 14.54
CA TRP A 136 4.79 -10.61 15.86
C TRP A 136 3.37 -10.13 16.19
N GLY A 137 2.90 -9.05 15.56
CA GLY A 137 1.50 -8.62 15.66
C GLY A 137 0.58 -9.69 15.07
N LEU A 138 0.81 -10.05 13.81
CA LEU A 138 0.02 -11.05 13.09
C LEU A 138 0.04 -12.44 13.74
N ILE A 139 1.20 -12.88 14.25
CA ILE A 139 1.30 -14.19 14.92
C ILE A 139 0.46 -14.21 16.22
N ARG A 140 0.45 -13.11 16.98
CA ARG A 140 -0.32 -13.01 18.22
C ARG A 140 -1.82 -12.97 17.94
N GLU A 141 -2.25 -12.16 16.98
CA GLU A 141 -3.66 -12.05 16.57
C GLU A 141 -4.21 -13.42 16.14
N LYS A 142 -3.51 -14.13 15.24
CA LYS A 142 -3.93 -15.48 14.82
C LYS A 142 -4.02 -16.48 15.96
N LYS A 143 -3.10 -16.41 16.93
CA LYS A 143 -3.13 -17.29 18.11
C LYS A 143 -4.35 -16.98 18.98
N GLN A 144 -4.69 -15.71 19.14
CA GLN A 144 -5.86 -15.28 19.89
C GLN A 144 -7.15 -15.74 19.20
N GLU A 145 -7.30 -15.50 17.89
CA GLU A 145 -8.46 -15.99 17.11
C GLU A 145 -8.63 -17.51 17.21
N PHE A 146 -7.52 -18.26 17.16
CA PHE A 146 -7.54 -19.71 17.35
C PHE A 146 -8.02 -20.10 18.75
N CYS A 147 -7.55 -19.41 19.79
CA CYS A 147 -7.97 -19.65 21.17
C CYS A 147 -9.46 -19.34 21.37
N GLU A 148 -9.94 -18.20 20.87
CA GLU A 148 -11.35 -17.80 20.94
C GLU A 148 -12.24 -18.80 20.19
N LYS A 149 -11.85 -19.23 18.98
CA LYS A 149 -12.64 -20.21 18.21
C LYS A 149 -12.72 -21.59 18.85
N LYS A 150 -11.67 -22.01 19.59
CA LYS A 150 -11.55 -23.39 20.11
C LYS A 150 -12.02 -23.52 21.56
N TYR A 151 -11.99 -22.44 22.33
CA TYR A 151 -12.23 -22.46 23.78
C TYR A 151 -13.15 -21.34 24.28
N GLY A 152 -13.58 -20.43 23.39
CA GLY A 152 -14.53 -19.34 23.69
C GLY A 152 -15.98 -19.72 23.42
#